data_AF-A0A923Y6N0-F1
#
_entry.id   AF-A0A923Y6N0-F1
#
_cell.length_a   1.000
_cell.length_b   1.000
_cell.length_c   1.000
_cell.angle_alpha   90.00
_cell.angle_beta   90.00
_cell.angle_gamma   90.00
#
_symmetry.space_group_name_H-M   'P 1'
#
loop_
_entity.id
_entity.type
_entity.pdbx_description
1 polymer ?
#
loop_
_entity_poly.entity_id
_entity_poly.type
_entity_poly.pdbx_seq_one_letter_code
_entity_poly.pdbx_strand_id
1 'polypeptide(L)' 'MPKRFRLTRRFPVAMTEDGYRRLKRFATEAGLDEGEALSFLFEHFDSITDKDNLTHRLRLFNSELEARKG' A
#
# COMPACT_ATOMS: atom_id res chain seq x y z
N MET A 1 -14.29 -7.76 -22.80
CA MET A 1 -13.63 -6.45 -22.64
C MET A 1 -13.01 -6.41 -21.25
N PRO A 2 -11.77 -5.90 -21.09
CA PRO A 2 -11.21 -5.69 -19.76
C PRO A 2 -12.14 -4.81 -18.94
N LYS A 3 -12.28 -5.09 -17.64
CA LYS A 3 -13.02 -4.22 -16.73
C LYS A 3 -12.38 -2.83 -16.79
N ARG A 4 -13.18 -1.77 -16.88
CA ARG A 4 -12.65 -0.40 -16.90
C ARG A 4 -11.98 -0.12 -15.56
N PHE A 5 -10.69 0.17 -15.61
CA PHE A 5 -9.96 0.68 -14.46
C PHE A 5 -10.36 2.14 -14.24
N ARG A 6 -11.11 2.41 -13.16
CA ARG A 6 -11.62 3.75 -12.83
C ARG A 6 -11.39 4.06 -11.37
N LEU A 7 -10.57 5.07 -11.11
CA LEU A 7 -10.39 5.63 -9.77
C LEU A 7 -11.68 6.38 -9.37
N THR A 8 -12.46 5.80 -8.45
CA THR A 8 -13.77 6.35 -8.05
C THR A 8 -13.79 6.93 -6.63
N ARG A 9 -12.71 6.75 -5.86
CA ARG A 9 -12.60 7.23 -4.49
C ARG A 9 -11.41 8.17 -4.35
N ARG A 10 -11.66 9.30 -3.69
CA ARG A 10 -10.64 10.20 -3.16
C ARG A 10 -10.78 10.14 -1.65
N PHE A 11 -9.71 9.79 -0.95
CA PHE A 11 -9.72 9.69 0.51
C PHE A 11 -8.49 10.42 1.07
N PRO A 12 -8.66 11.27 2.08
CA PRO A 12 -7.53 11.94 2.72
C PRO A 12 -6.78 10.93 3.58
N VAL A 13 -5.48 10.74 3.32
CA VAL A 13 -4.62 9.81 4.05
C VAL A 13 -3.30 10.48 4.41
N ALA A 14 -2.81 10.22 5.62
CA ALA A 14 -1.48 10.60 6.05
C ALA A 14 -0.54 9.38 5.93
N MET A 15 0.72 9.64 5.59
CA MET A 15 1.75 8.61 5.44
C MET A 15 3.06 9.12 6.04
N THR A 16 3.91 8.23 6.53
CA THR A 16 5.29 8.61 6.88
C THR A 16 6.04 9.01 5.61
N GLU A 17 7.06 9.85 5.75
CA GLU A 17 7.91 10.27 4.63
C GLU A 17 8.53 9.06 3.90
N ASP A 18 9.02 8.07 4.65
CA ASP A 18 9.58 6.84 4.08
C ASP A 18 8.55 6.03 3.30
N GLY A 19 7.33 5.92 3.83
CA GLY A 19 6.22 5.27 3.13
C GLY A 19 5.90 5.98 1.82
N TYR A 20 5.82 7.31 1.86
CA TYR A 20 5.50 8.12 0.69
C TYR A 20 6.58 8.02 -0.40
N ARG A 21 7.86 8.10 -0.03
CA ARG A 21 8.98 7.90 -0.96
C ARG A 21 8.96 6.54 -1.62
N ARG A 22 8.60 5.49 -0.87
CA ARG A 22 8.49 4.13 -1.40
C ARG A 22 7.34 4.00 -2.38
N LEU A 23 6.17 4.58 -2.07
CA LEU A 23 5.04 4.64 -2.99
C LEU A 23 5.42 5.37 -4.29
N LYS A 24 6.03 6.56 -4.19
CA LYS A 24 6.46 7.35 -5.35
C LYS A 24 7.43 6.59 -6.25
N ARG A 25 8.38 5.88 -5.65
CA ARG A 25 9.35 5.07 -6.39
C ARG A 25 8.67 3.91 -7.12
N PHE A 26 7.87 3.12 -6.39
CA PHE A 26 7.15 1.99 -6.96
C PHE A 26 6.23 2.43 -8.12
N ALA A 27 5.48 3.51 -7.94
CA ALA A 27 4.60 4.05 -8.97
C ALA A 27 5.40 4.46 -10.22
N THR A 28 6.50 5.20 -10.04
CA THR A 28 7.38 5.63 -11.14
C THR A 28 7.98 4.44 -11.89
N GLU A 29 8.51 3.45 -11.18
CA GLU A 29 9.14 2.26 -11.77
C GLU A 29 8.12 1.38 -12.52
N ALA A 30 6.87 1.36 -12.06
CA ALA A 30 5.77 0.64 -12.71
C ALA A 30 5.08 1.43 -13.84
N GLY A 31 5.42 2.71 -14.03
CA GLY A 31 4.76 3.59 -15.00
C GLY A 31 3.31 3.96 -14.61
N LEU A 32 3.01 3.99 -13.32
CA LEU A 32 1.68 4.26 -12.75
C LEU A 32 1.66 5.60 -12.01
N ASP A 33 0.48 6.21 -11.88
CA ASP A 33 0.23 7.21 -10.85
C ASP A 33 0.06 6.55 -9.46
N GLU A 34 0.08 7.34 -8.37
CA GLU A 34 -0.01 6.79 -7.02
C GLU A 34 -1.35 6.12 -6.73
N GLY A 35 -2.45 6.61 -7.34
CA GLY A 35 -3.77 6.03 -7.19
C GLY A 35 -3.90 4.70 -7.91
N GLU A 36 -3.33 4.59 -9.10
CA GLU A 36 -3.16 3.37 -9.89
C GLU A 36 -2.32 2.35 -9.12
N ALA A 37 -1.16 2.76 -8.60
CA ALA A 37 -0.28 1.92 -7.82
C ALA A 37 -0.97 1.37 -6.55
N LEU A 38 -1.66 2.22 -5.80
CA LEU A 38 -2.43 1.79 -4.63
C LEU A 38 -3.56 0.82 -5.03
N SER A 39 -4.28 1.11 -6.11
CA SER A 39 -5.35 0.23 -6.58
C SER A 39 -4.80 -1.13 -7.00
N PHE A 40 -3.69 -1.17 -7.74
CA PHE A 40 -3.01 -2.42 -8.10
C PHE A 40 -2.64 -3.24 -6.85
N LEU A 41 -1.95 -2.63 -5.89
CA LEU A 41 -1.51 -3.32 -4.68
C LEU A 41 -2.68 -3.92 -3.90
N PHE A 42 -3.78 -3.17 -3.76
CA PHE A 42 -4.93 -3.63 -2.98
C PHE A 42 -5.91 -4.52 -3.75
N GLU A 43 -6.02 -4.39 -5.08
CA GLU A 43 -6.81 -5.31 -5.91
C GLU A 43 -6.13 -6.68 -6.08
N HIS A 44 -4.80 -6.75 -5.94
CA HIS A 44 -4.00 -7.97 -6.10
C HIS A 44 -3.37 -8.47 -4.80
N PHE A 45 -3.76 -7.90 -3.65
CA PHE A 45 -3.06 -8.07 -2.37
C PHE A 45 -2.79 -9.52 -1.98
N ASP A 46 -3.80 -10.39 -2.02
CA ASP A 46 -3.66 -11.80 -1.65
C ASP A 46 -2.71 -12.59 -2.56
N SER A 47 -2.56 -12.15 -3.81
CA SER A 47 -1.69 -12.82 -4.79
C SER A 47 -0.22 -12.36 -4.73
N ILE A 48 0.03 -11.16 -4.21
CA ILE A 48 1.39 -10.58 -4.12
C ILE A 48 1.97 -10.64 -2.70
N THR A 49 1.17 -11.04 -1.71
CA THR A 49 1.61 -11.15 -0.32
C THR A 49 1.73 -12.60 0.12
N ASP A 50 2.76 -12.90 0.91
CA ASP A 50 2.85 -14.14 1.68
C ASP A 50 2.01 -13.99 2.96
N LYS A 51 0.98 -14.82 3.11
CA LYS A 51 -0.02 -14.70 4.19
C LYS A 51 0.59 -14.86 5.58
N ASP A 52 1.51 -15.81 5.76
CA ASP A 52 2.10 -16.11 7.05
C ASP A 52 3.11 -15.02 7.44
N ASN A 53 3.94 -14.59 6.48
CA ASN A 53 4.87 -13.49 6.65
C ASN A 53 4.15 -12.18 6.99
N LEU A 54 3.09 -11.87 6.25
CA LEU A 54 2.27 -10.68 6.48
C LEU A 54 1.67 -10.71 7.88
N THR A 55 1.06 -11.83 8.29
CA THR A 55 0.44 -11.99 9.61
C THR A 55 1.46 -11.78 10.72
N HIS A 56 2.66 -12.37 10.59
CA HIS A 56 3.73 -12.22 11.56
C HIS A 56 4.22 -10.76 11.65
N ARG A 57 4.47 -10.10 10.51
CA ARG A 57 4.92 -8.70 10.47
C ARG A 57 3.89 -7.72 11.03
N LEU A 58 2.61 -7.92 10.72
CA LEU A 58 1.54 -7.08 11.26
C LEU A 58 1.45 -7.17 12.78
N ARG A 59 1.62 -8.37 13.35
CA ARG A 59 1.62 -8.55 14.81
C ARG A 59 2.74 -7.75 15.47
N LEU A 60 3.97 -7.89 14.97
CA LEU A 60 5.13 -7.15 15.49
C LEU A 60 4.95 -5.65 15.34
N PHE A 61 4.51 -5.19 14.16
CA PHE A 61 4.24 -3.78 13.91
C PHE A 61 3.21 -3.21 14.89
N ASN A 62 2.10 -3.91 15.11
CA ASN A 62 1.06 -3.46 16.04
C ASN A 62 1.54 -3.42 17.49
N SER A 63 2.39 -4.36 17.92
CA SER A 63 2.96 -4.33 19.28
C SER A 63 3.90 -3.15 19.53
N GLU A 64 4.53 -2.62 18.49
CA GLU A 64 5.45 -1.48 18.58
C GLU A 64 4.78 -0.14 18.26
N LEU A 65 3.58 -0.17 17.67
CA LEU A 65 2.94 1.02 17.09
C LEU A 65 2.71 2.13 18.12
N GLU A 66 2.18 1.80 19.29
CA GLU A 66 1.92 2.81 20.33
C GLU A 66 3.20 3.44 20.86
N ALA A 67 4.29 2.68 21.00
CA ALA A 67 5.59 3.25 21.41
C ALA A 67 6.20 4.16 20.34
N ARG A 68 5.80 4.01 19.07
CA ARG A 68 6.26 4.82 17.94
C ARG A 68 5.39 6.05 17.68
N LYS A 69 4.15 6.05 18.18
CA LYS A 69 3.30 7.23 18.20
C LYS A 69 3.80 8.09 19.36
N GLY A 70 4.55 9.15 19.01
CA GLY A 70 5.07 10.11 19.99
C GLY A 70 3.97 10.78 20.79
#